data_AF-A0A1B7Z854-F1
#
_entry.id   AF-A0A1B7Z854-F1
#
_cell.length_a   1.000
_cell.length_b   1.000
_cell.length_c   1.000
_cell.angle_alpha   90.00
_cell.angle_beta   90.00
_cell.angle_gamma   90.00
#
_symmetry.space_group_name_H-M   'P 1'
#
loop_
_entity.id
_entity.type
_entity.pdbx_description
1 polymer ?
#
loop_
_entity_poly.entity_id
_entity_poly.type
_entity_poly.pdbx_seq_one_letter_code
_entity_poly.pdbx_strand_id
1 'polypeptide(L)'
;MKSTLSNKKVWLMAISATFLVASCSDETTIFENPEDNLVTETNQTKLENSVNFERAGVLDIYEDPIASAKRYNTTGKAEAAGDFPLTLVAQIAPPTFSNGENLTATHVVLDGDYGYVSYNTVGQDYVGAIDVINISDPNNPRVTSRVYYTNADLNSIAYDNGYIYVAGGVDSEQSVRATANSLVAKIEVSGGRMNTSNITYGFQEGFNATDVRVFDNIVVVTSGQDGFVVTYDKNDLSVLNEAAYADLRSVAYNGLEIAVLDASQGVSFLDENLTNKRSIAIDSDFGIDAKRTLDFSGDNIVVAEGSKGAGVYNATSGSFLEFLPILTNPENAEQGDIVTNGVAVNEDVLLMANGAGGLSLSEKLNNTTEGVGVIELTGSINYVASKGDYIFAASGKSGFQIIKLNRPSTSLAARCSDLQSYSGSANLNVNNGDDLAYRGSKRFNSVNVGGNLLLCGSWTVKDHVNINANGLFEMNGTLVVGRNNRQRNVTVNSGATLRIEGNLTIYGDLILNDGATIEFIGDDSIAAIRGNVVKSETAIVTGNFNDYYDKF
;
A
#
# COMPACT_ATOMS: atom_id res chain seq x y z
N MET A 1 37.20 87.85 19.12
CA MET A 1 35.95 88.37 18.53
C MET A 1 34.83 87.38 18.77
N LYS A 2 33.71 87.89 19.26
CA LYS A 2 32.46 87.18 19.55
C LYS A 2 31.85 86.64 18.25
N SER A 3 31.23 85.46 18.29
CA SER A 3 30.08 85.18 17.41
C SER A 3 29.22 84.04 17.97
N THR A 4 28.09 84.49 18.49
CA THR A 4 26.76 83.88 18.60
C THR A 4 26.51 82.59 17.81
N LEU A 5 26.20 81.50 18.53
CA LEU A 5 25.41 80.38 17.99
C LEU A 5 23.92 80.76 18.01
N SER A 6 23.34 80.81 16.82
CA SER A 6 21.97 81.22 16.52
C SER A 6 20.98 80.07 16.71
N ASN A 7 19.83 80.40 17.31
CA ASN A 7 18.67 79.55 17.55
C ASN A 7 17.99 79.07 16.25
N LYS A 8 18.57 78.07 15.58
CA LYS A 8 17.86 77.26 14.56
C LYS A 8 18.40 75.83 14.57
N LYS A 9 18.03 75.02 15.57
CA LYS A 9 18.15 73.54 15.53
C LYS A 9 17.45 72.81 16.68
N VAL A 10 16.28 73.27 17.13
CA VAL A 10 15.52 72.61 18.24
C VAL A 10 14.09 72.21 17.84
N TRP A 11 13.70 72.37 16.56
CA TRP A 11 12.33 72.08 16.11
C TRP A 11 12.20 70.91 15.11
N LEU A 12 13.09 69.91 15.22
CA LEU A 12 12.98 68.66 14.44
C LEU A 12 13.48 67.42 15.20
N MET A 13 13.48 67.46 16.53
CA MET A 13 13.76 66.29 17.39
C MET A 13 12.69 66.06 18.46
N ALA A 14 11.49 66.62 18.27
CA ALA A 14 10.33 66.40 19.15
C ALA A 14 9.08 65.88 18.41
N ILE A 15 9.23 65.46 17.14
CA ILE A 15 8.18 64.78 16.34
C ILE A 15 8.78 63.51 15.70
N SER A 16 9.59 62.76 16.46
CA SER A 16 10.00 61.39 16.09
C SER A 16 10.04 60.45 17.29
N ALA A 17 9.45 60.87 18.42
CA ALA A 17 9.35 60.06 19.64
C ALA A 17 7.89 59.74 20.02
N THR A 18 6.95 59.90 19.08
CA THR A 18 5.51 59.64 19.32
C THR A 18 4.87 58.71 18.28
N PHE A 19 5.68 57.93 17.55
CA PHE A 19 5.20 56.99 16.52
C PHE A 19 5.77 55.56 16.68
N LEU A 20 6.20 55.17 17.88
CA LEU A 20 6.71 53.81 18.16
C LEU A 20 5.91 53.06 19.23
N VAL A 21 4.64 53.43 19.44
CA VAL A 21 3.73 52.65 20.28
C VAL A 21 2.41 52.52 19.52
N ALA A 22 1.93 51.29 19.37
CA ALA A 22 0.75 50.84 18.63
C ALA A 22 0.95 50.58 17.12
N SER A 23 1.71 49.52 16.81
CA SER A 23 1.43 48.67 15.65
C SER A 23 1.83 47.22 15.96
N CYS A 24 1.32 46.68 17.05
CA CYS A 24 0.90 45.28 17.01
C CYS A 24 -0.50 45.35 16.40
N SER A 25 -0.63 45.01 15.12
CA SER A 25 -1.91 44.54 14.64
C SER A 25 -2.19 43.26 15.42
N ASP A 26 -3.13 43.29 16.35
CA ASP A 26 -3.76 42.07 16.84
C ASP A 26 -4.37 41.42 15.60
N GLU A 27 -3.67 40.45 15.00
CA GLU A 27 -4.37 39.45 14.21
C GLU A 27 -5.21 38.68 15.23
N THR A 28 -6.52 38.84 15.16
CA THR A 28 -7.45 38.03 15.93
C THR A 28 -7.20 36.58 15.54
N THR A 29 -6.53 35.82 16.42
CA THR A 29 -6.43 34.37 16.31
C THR A 29 -7.85 33.82 16.34
N ILE A 30 -8.30 33.27 15.22
CA ILE A 30 -9.60 32.61 15.12
C ILE A 30 -9.40 31.21 15.70
N PHE A 31 -10.00 30.95 16.86
CA PHE A 31 -9.96 29.61 17.44
C PHE A 31 -11.06 28.75 16.84
N GLU A 32 -10.71 27.56 16.38
CA GLU A 32 -11.62 26.62 15.74
C GLU A 32 -11.74 25.32 16.53
N ASN A 33 -12.94 24.74 16.56
CA ASN A 33 -13.16 23.41 17.11
C ASN A 33 -12.82 22.37 16.03
N PRO A 34 -12.01 21.33 16.31
CA PRO A 34 -11.68 20.32 15.30
C PRO A 34 -12.90 19.71 14.61
N GLU A 35 -14.03 19.57 15.29
CA GLU A 35 -15.26 19.03 14.70
C GLU A 35 -15.95 20.00 13.72
N ASP A 36 -15.76 21.31 13.89
CA ASP A 36 -16.28 22.33 12.97
C ASP A 36 -15.48 22.33 11.64
N ASN A 37 -14.30 21.72 11.66
CA ASN A 37 -13.37 21.57 10.54
C ASN A 37 -13.45 20.18 9.87
N LEU A 38 -14.49 19.43 10.18
CA LEU A 38 -14.79 18.15 9.56
C LEU A 38 -15.85 18.28 8.48
N VAL A 39 -15.51 17.83 7.27
CA VAL A 39 -16.47 17.78 6.17
C VAL A 39 -16.60 16.33 5.70
N THR A 40 -17.81 15.78 5.81
CA THR A 40 -18.10 14.45 5.26
C THR A 40 -18.52 14.56 3.80
N GLU A 41 -17.93 13.75 2.94
CA GLU A 41 -18.31 13.70 1.52
C GLU A 41 -19.62 12.92 1.36
N THR A 42 -20.68 13.62 0.96
CA THR A 42 -21.99 13.01 0.70
C THR A 42 -22.26 12.75 -0.79
N ASN A 43 -21.40 13.24 -1.69
CA ASN A 43 -21.56 13.02 -3.12
C ASN A 43 -21.05 11.63 -3.53
N GLN A 44 -21.98 10.70 -3.70
CA GLN A 44 -21.70 9.33 -4.10
C GLN A 44 -20.90 9.24 -5.43
N THR A 45 -21.21 10.09 -6.41
CA THR A 45 -20.49 10.12 -7.70
C THR A 45 -19.02 10.52 -7.52
N LYS A 46 -18.71 11.41 -6.57
CA LYS A 46 -17.33 11.79 -6.27
C LYS A 46 -16.54 10.64 -5.64
N LEU A 47 -17.18 9.85 -4.77
CA LEU A 47 -16.59 8.64 -4.20
C LEU A 47 -16.33 7.58 -5.28
N GLU A 48 -17.31 7.31 -6.14
CA GLU A 48 -17.21 6.33 -7.21
C GLU A 48 -16.13 6.71 -8.24
N ASN A 49 -16.08 7.97 -8.64
CA ASN A 49 -15.07 8.47 -9.58
C ASN A 49 -13.66 8.54 -8.99
N SER A 50 -13.49 8.28 -7.69
CA SER A 50 -12.15 8.18 -7.08
C SER A 50 -11.45 6.87 -7.43
N VAL A 51 -12.17 5.86 -7.92
CA VAL A 51 -11.60 4.57 -8.30
C VAL A 51 -11.25 4.57 -9.80
N ASN A 52 -9.98 4.32 -10.12
CA ASN A 52 -9.47 4.23 -11.47
C ASN A 52 -9.01 2.81 -11.81
N PHE A 53 -9.55 2.27 -12.91
CA PHE A 53 -9.26 0.94 -13.42
C PHE A 53 -8.35 0.92 -14.65
N GLU A 54 -7.92 2.06 -15.19
CA GLU A 54 -7.16 2.18 -16.44
C GLU A 54 -5.97 1.22 -16.50
N ARG A 55 -5.23 1.09 -15.39
CA ARG A 55 -4.04 0.23 -15.30
C ARG A 55 -4.29 -1.15 -14.71
N ALA A 56 -5.53 -1.47 -14.31
CA ALA A 56 -5.88 -2.71 -13.63
C ALA A 56 -5.55 -3.94 -14.49
N GLY A 57 -5.12 -5.03 -13.84
CA GLY A 57 -4.78 -6.31 -14.45
C GLY A 57 -3.38 -6.79 -14.10
N VAL A 58 -2.84 -7.70 -14.91
CA VAL A 58 -1.56 -8.36 -14.63
C VAL A 58 -0.43 -7.33 -14.45
N LEU A 59 0.29 -7.47 -13.33
CA LEU A 59 1.51 -6.72 -13.03
C LEU A 59 2.73 -7.56 -13.34
N ASP A 60 3.75 -6.94 -13.91
CA ASP A 60 5.07 -7.56 -14.02
C ASP A 60 5.96 -7.22 -12.80
N ILE A 61 7.08 -7.93 -12.71
CA ILE A 61 8.13 -7.67 -11.73
C ILE A 61 9.44 -7.50 -12.49
N TYR A 62 10.01 -6.31 -12.40
CA TYR A 62 11.33 -6.01 -12.95
C TYR A 62 12.40 -6.61 -12.05
N GLU A 63 12.99 -7.71 -12.49
CA GLU A 63 14.13 -8.35 -11.82
C GLU A 63 15.40 -7.50 -12.00
N ASP A 64 16.34 -7.60 -11.05
CA ASP A 64 17.63 -6.94 -11.16
C ASP A 64 18.35 -7.36 -12.47
N PRO A 65 18.73 -6.40 -13.35
CA PRO A 65 19.42 -6.69 -14.60
C PRO A 65 20.72 -7.49 -14.43
N ILE A 66 21.45 -7.31 -13.33
CA ILE A 66 22.71 -8.01 -13.06
C ILE A 66 22.46 -9.47 -12.68
N ALA A 67 21.43 -9.74 -11.88
CA ALA A 67 21.00 -11.08 -11.54
C ALA A 67 20.43 -11.82 -12.77
N SER A 68 19.62 -11.12 -13.56
CA SER A 68 19.01 -11.61 -14.80
C SER A 68 20.05 -11.94 -15.87
N ALA A 69 21.02 -11.05 -16.10
CA ALA A 69 22.10 -11.25 -17.07
C ALA A 69 23.05 -12.39 -16.68
N LYS A 70 23.34 -12.56 -15.38
CA LYS A 70 24.09 -13.73 -14.89
C LYS A 70 23.30 -15.02 -15.13
N ARG A 71 22.01 -15.09 -14.80
CA ARG A 71 21.18 -16.29 -15.02
C ARG A 71 21.11 -16.70 -16.49
N TYR A 72 20.93 -15.74 -17.40
CA TYR A 72 20.87 -16.00 -18.84
C TYR A 72 22.21 -16.52 -19.40
N ASN A 73 23.32 -15.82 -19.11
CA ASN A 73 24.65 -16.16 -19.63
C ASN A 73 25.18 -17.52 -19.11
N THR A 74 24.71 -17.98 -17.95
CA THR A 74 25.23 -19.22 -17.33
C THR A 74 24.43 -20.46 -17.73
N THR A 75 23.16 -20.32 -18.13
CA THR A 75 22.27 -21.49 -18.35
C THR A 75 21.82 -21.67 -19.80
N GLY A 76 21.84 -20.61 -20.63
CA GLY A 76 21.31 -20.67 -22.01
C GLY A 76 19.82 -21.04 -22.08
N LYS A 77 19.09 -20.95 -20.96
CA LYS A 77 17.67 -21.33 -20.85
C LYS A 77 16.77 -20.11 -21.07
N ALA A 78 15.59 -20.37 -21.63
CA ALA A 78 14.50 -19.40 -21.68
C ALA A 78 14.17 -18.88 -20.28
N GLU A 79 13.72 -17.63 -20.19
CA GLU A 79 13.24 -17.01 -18.95
C GLU A 79 12.27 -17.94 -18.22
N ALA A 80 12.53 -18.21 -16.95
CA ALA A 80 11.69 -19.06 -16.11
C ALA A 80 10.40 -18.32 -15.74
N ALA A 81 9.29 -19.04 -15.55
CA ALA A 81 8.07 -18.42 -15.07
C ALA A 81 8.30 -17.90 -13.65
N GLY A 82 8.07 -16.61 -13.46
CA GLY A 82 8.27 -15.96 -12.18
C GLY A 82 7.28 -16.46 -11.14
N ASP A 83 7.71 -16.42 -9.90
CA ASP A 83 6.85 -16.52 -8.73
C ASP A 83 6.07 -15.20 -8.58
N PHE A 84 4.94 -15.23 -7.85
CA PHE A 84 4.04 -14.09 -7.62
C PHE A 84 3.20 -13.66 -8.84
N PRO A 85 2.03 -14.31 -9.07
CA PRO A 85 1.08 -13.93 -10.10
C PRO A 85 0.29 -12.66 -9.71
N LEU A 86 0.96 -11.50 -9.67
CA LEU A 86 0.38 -10.24 -9.17
C LEU A 86 -0.62 -9.60 -10.14
N THR A 87 -1.64 -8.94 -9.58
CA THR A 87 -2.56 -8.07 -10.33
C THR A 87 -2.82 -6.76 -9.62
N LEU A 88 -2.85 -5.66 -10.39
CA LEU A 88 -3.39 -4.38 -9.92
C LEU A 88 -4.91 -4.45 -9.99
N VAL A 89 -5.57 -4.29 -8.85
CA VAL A 89 -7.03 -4.28 -8.72
C VAL A 89 -7.57 -2.93 -9.20
N ALA A 90 -7.07 -1.83 -8.60
CA ALA A 90 -7.44 -0.47 -8.93
C ALA A 90 -6.43 0.54 -8.37
N GLN A 91 -6.53 1.78 -8.83
CA GLN A 91 -5.88 2.93 -8.24
C GLN A 91 -6.95 3.82 -7.60
N ILE A 92 -6.72 4.33 -6.40
CA ILE A 92 -7.63 5.26 -5.72
C ILE A 92 -6.99 6.64 -5.78
N ALA A 93 -7.62 7.58 -6.47
CA ALA A 93 -7.14 8.95 -6.57
C ALA A 93 -7.18 9.62 -5.18
N PRO A 94 -6.16 10.44 -4.83
CA PRO A 94 -6.21 11.22 -3.61
C PRO A 94 -7.49 12.07 -3.56
N PRO A 95 -8.09 12.26 -2.38
CA PRO A 95 -9.16 13.22 -2.21
C PRO A 95 -8.73 14.63 -2.62
N THR A 96 -9.67 15.42 -3.12
CA THR A 96 -9.45 16.84 -3.43
C THR A 96 -10.67 17.65 -3.04
N PHE A 97 -10.43 18.79 -2.41
CA PHE A 97 -11.42 19.78 -2.00
C PHE A 97 -10.78 21.17 -1.91
N SER A 98 -11.58 22.22 -1.69
CA SER A 98 -11.07 23.59 -1.57
C SER A 98 -10.08 23.68 -0.41
N ASN A 99 -8.88 24.21 -0.66
CA ASN A 99 -7.76 24.28 0.29
C ASN A 99 -7.08 22.92 0.58
N GLY A 100 -7.49 21.85 -0.12
CA GLY A 100 -6.96 20.50 0.01
C GLY A 100 -6.65 19.88 -1.36
N GLU A 101 -5.96 20.62 -2.23
CA GLU A 101 -5.70 20.21 -3.63
C GLU A 101 -4.51 19.27 -3.81
N ASN A 102 -3.63 19.13 -2.81
CA ASN A 102 -2.37 18.38 -2.91
C ASN A 102 -2.24 17.26 -1.88
N LEU A 103 -3.35 16.65 -1.47
CA LEU A 103 -3.32 15.52 -0.54
C LEU A 103 -2.53 14.35 -1.11
N THR A 104 -1.73 13.72 -0.25
CA THR A 104 -1.01 12.48 -0.55
C THR A 104 -1.36 11.40 0.46
N ALA A 105 -1.48 10.16 0.01
CA ALA A 105 -1.74 9.04 0.91
C ALA A 105 -0.53 8.82 1.82
N THR A 106 -0.77 8.70 3.12
CA THR A 106 0.29 8.60 4.14
C THR A 106 0.39 7.20 4.74
N HIS A 107 -0.74 6.53 4.93
CA HIS A 107 -0.82 5.22 5.59
C HIS A 107 -2.10 4.50 5.17
N VAL A 108 -2.09 3.17 5.22
CA VAL A 108 -3.29 2.33 5.14
C VAL A 108 -3.27 1.19 6.15
N VAL A 109 -4.43 0.87 6.70
CA VAL A 109 -4.67 -0.37 7.47
C VAL A 109 -5.81 -1.18 6.86
N LEU A 110 -5.74 -2.50 7.00
CA LEU A 110 -6.67 -3.45 6.41
C LEU A 110 -7.40 -4.25 7.47
N ASP A 111 -8.72 -4.32 7.34
CA ASP A 111 -9.53 -5.21 8.14
C ASP A 111 -10.71 -5.79 7.35
N GLY A 112 -10.75 -7.13 7.28
CA GLY A 112 -11.72 -7.87 6.47
C GLY A 112 -11.78 -7.36 5.03
N ASP A 113 -12.97 -6.91 4.66
CA ASP A 113 -13.31 -6.40 3.32
C ASP A 113 -13.02 -4.91 3.13
N TYR A 114 -12.32 -4.25 4.07
CA TYR A 114 -12.10 -2.82 4.03
C TYR A 114 -10.62 -2.43 4.16
N GLY A 115 -10.26 -1.40 3.41
CA GLY A 115 -9.03 -0.62 3.61
C GLY A 115 -9.36 0.80 4.10
N TYR A 116 -8.57 1.29 5.05
CA TYR A 116 -8.71 2.61 5.66
C TYR A 116 -7.45 3.42 5.36
N VAL A 117 -7.59 4.55 4.66
CA VAL A 117 -6.43 5.32 4.15
C VAL A 117 -6.44 6.70 4.76
N SER A 118 -5.31 7.12 5.32
CA SER A 118 -5.09 8.51 5.77
C SER A 118 -4.33 9.31 4.71
N TYR A 119 -4.59 10.61 4.67
CA TYR A 119 -3.96 11.56 3.78
C TYR A 119 -3.54 12.83 4.53
N ASN A 120 -2.43 13.44 4.10
CA ASN A 120 -1.99 14.76 4.55
C ASN A 120 -1.55 15.62 3.35
N THR A 121 -1.33 16.91 3.60
CA THR A 121 -0.61 17.80 2.68
C THR A 121 0.86 17.89 3.03
N VAL A 122 1.72 17.99 2.01
CA VAL A 122 3.14 18.29 2.24
C VAL A 122 3.27 19.79 2.48
N GLY A 123 3.70 20.21 3.68
CA GLY A 123 3.91 21.61 4.00
C GLY A 123 3.64 21.92 5.47
N GLN A 124 3.34 23.18 5.75
CA GLN A 124 2.94 23.67 7.08
C GLN A 124 1.42 23.82 7.22
N ASP A 125 0.68 23.60 6.13
CA ASP A 125 -0.78 23.65 6.14
C ASP A 125 -1.32 22.31 6.68
N TYR A 126 -2.07 22.36 7.78
CA TYR A 126 -2.68 21.19 8.39
C TYR A 126 -3.96 20.79 7.66
N VAL A 127 -3.85 19.91 6.67
CA VAL A 127 -4.99 19.49 5.86
C VAL A 127 -4.91 17.99 5.56
N GLY A 128 -6.00 17.29 5.86
CA GLY A 128 -6.02 15.84 5.82
C GLY A 128 -7.34 15.27 5.33
N ALA A 129 -7.32 13.96 5.08
CA ALA A 129 -8.53 13.22 4.77
C ALA A 129 -8.42 11.76 5.19
N ILE A 130 -9.56 11.09 5.27
CA ILE A 130 -9.68 9.66 5.49
C ILE A 130 -10.61 9.08 4.44
N ASP A 131 -10.21 7.96 3.82
CA ASP A 131 -11.08 7.13 2.99
C ASP A 131 -11.33 5.77 3.64
N VAL A 132 -12.57 5.27 3.49
CA VAL A 132 -12.92 3.86 3.70
C VAL A 132 -13.23 3.22 2.34
N ILE A 133 -12.48 2.19 1.99
CA ILE A 133 -12.55 1.52 0.70
C ILE A 133 -13.03 0.09 0.90
N ASN A 134 -14.15 -0.28 0.29
CA ASN A 134 -14.57 -1.68 0.21
C ASN A 134 -13.76 -2.39 -0.89
N ILE A 135 -13.13 -3.51 -0.52
CA ILE A 135 -12.28 -4.36 -1.35
C ILE A 135 -12.77 -5.82 -1.41
N SER A 136 -13.99 -6.11 -0.94
CA SER A 136 -14.59 -7.45 -0.92
C SER A 136 -14.64 -8.08 -2.31
N ASP A 137 -14.81 -7.23 -3.33
CA ASP A 137 -14.82 -7.62 -4.73
C ASP A 137 -13.62 -7.02 -5.48
N PRO A 138 -12.59 -7.82 -5.82
CA PRO A 138 -11.41 -7.32 -6.52
C PRO A 138 -11.70 -6.83 -7.94
N ASN A 139 -12.87 -7.13 -8.50
CA ASN A 139 -13.28 -6.63 -9.81
C ASN A 139 -14.00 -5.28 -9.72
N ASN A 140 -14.40 -4.86 -8.51
CA ASN A 140 -15.19 -3.66 -8.27
C ASN A 140 -15.00 -3.06 -6.84
N PRO A 141 -13.77 -2.68 -6.46
CA PRO A 141 -13.54 -1.93 -5.23
C PRO A 141 -14.24 -0.55 -5.26
N ARG A 142 -14.64 -0.04 -4.09
CA ARG A 142 -15.41 1.21 -3.97
C ARG A 142 -14.98 2.05 -2.78
N VAL A 143 -14.83 3.36 -2.96
CA VAL A 143 -14.78 4.29 -1.83
C VAL A 143 -16.19 4.42 -1.26
N THR A 144 -16.35 4.05 0.01
CA THR A 144 -17.66 3.96 0.70
C THR A 144 -17.91 5.10 1.67
N SER A 145 -16.85 5.75 2.14
CA SER A 145 -16.91 6.88 3.05
C SER A 145 -15.65 7.72 2.91
N ARG A 146 -15.79 9.05 3.02
CA ARG A 146 -14.69 10.00 3.00
C ARG A 146 -14.97 11.15 3.94
N VAL A 147 -13.97 11.53 4.73
CA VAL A 147 -14.01 12.66 5.67
C VAL A 147 -12.78 13.52 5.42
N TYR A 148 -12.97 14.83 5.32
CA TYR A 148 -11.93 15.83 5.22
C TYR A 148 -11.70 16.49 6.57
N TYR A 149 -10.43 16.73 6.90
CA TYR A 149 -9.98 17.57 8.01
C TYR A 149 -9.38 18.83 7.41
N THR A 150 -9.96 20.00 7.69
CA THR A 150 -9.47 21.28 7.15
C THR A 150 -8.41 21.95 8.03
N ASN A 151 -8.11 21.37 9.19
CA ASN A 151 -7.18 21.90 10.18
C ASN A 151 -6.26 20.83 10.80
N ALA A 152 -6.17 19.64 10.21
CA ALA A 152 -5.32 18.57 10.72
C ALA A 152 -4.70 17.73 9.59
N ASP A 153 -3.40 17.46 9.71
CA ASP A 153 -2.69 16.48 8.89
C ASP A 153 -2.83 15.08 9.48
N LEU A 154 -2.97 14.04 8.64
CA LEU A 154 -3.16 12.66 9.10
C LEU A 154 -2.06 11.75 8.55
N ASN A 155 -1.22 11.22 9.45
CA ASN A 155 0.04 10.55 9.09
C ASN A 155 0.00 9.02 9.22
N SER A 156 -0.86 8.52 10.11
CA SER A 156 -1.01 7.11 10.38
C SER A 156 -2.43 6.74 10.78
N ILE A 157 -2.84 5.52 10.46
CA ILE A 157 -4.17 5.00 10.75
C ILE A 157 -4.08 3.53 11.20
N ALA A 158 -4.81 3.20 12.25
CA ALA A 158 -5.03 1.83 12.72
C ALA A 158 -6.53 1.55 12.81
N TYR A 159 -6.90 0.27 12.71
CA TYR A 159 -8.28 -0.19 12.88
C TYR A 159 -8.31 -1.24 13.99
N ASP A 160 -9.31 -1.13 14.86
CA ASP A 160 -9.63 -2.18 15.83
C ASP A 160 -11.11 -2.13 16.21
N ASN A 161 -11.78 -3.28 16.11
CA ASN A 161 -13.12 -3.55 16.62
C ASN A 161 -14.17 -2.43 16.37
N GLY A 162 -14.35 -2.03 15.11
CA GLY A 162 -15.34 -1.01 14.72
C GLY A 162 -14.88 0.43 14.93
N TYR A 163 -13.61 0.66 15.23
CA TYR A 163 -13.03 2.00 15.34
C TYR A 163 -11.77 2.12 14.49
N ILE A 164 -11.59 3.29 13.89
CA ILE A 164 -10.29 3.73 13.38
C ILE A 164 -9.65 4.71 14.37
N TYR A 165 -8.33 4.64 14.45
CA TYR A 165 -7.48 5.50 15.26
C TYR A 165 -6.51 6.19 14.31
N VAL A 166 -6.54 7.51 14.26
CA VAL A 166 -5.79 8.29 13.28
C VAL A 166 -4.84 9.23 14.01
N ALA A 167 -3.55 9.03 13.81
CA ALA A 167 -2.50 9.87 14.34
C ALA A 167 -2.14 10.96 13.33
N GLY A 168 -1.97 12.17 13.83
CA GLY A 168 -1.72 13.34 13.01
C GLY A 168 -1.23 14.56 13.79
N GLY A 169 -1.35 15.72 13.13
CA GLY A 169 -0.94 17.01 13.64
C GLY A 169 -2.06 18.03 13.50
N VAL A 170 -2.14 18.97 14.44
CA VAL A 170 -3.05 20.12 14.43
C VAL A 170 -2.28 21.35 14.89
N ASP A 171 -2.69 22.54 14.47
CA ASP A 171 -2.24 23.77 15.08
C ASP A 171 -2.97 23.99 16.43
N SER A 172 -2.30 23.70 17.54
CA SER A 172 -2.89 23.88 18.87
C SER A 172 -3.08 25.35 19.26
N GLU A 173 -2.35 26.29 18.66
CA GLU A 173 -2.52 27.73 18.91
C GLU A 173 -3.82 28.26 18.29
N GLN A 174 -4.33 27.57 17.27
CA GLN A 174 -5.60 27.89 16.59
C GLN A 174 -6.77 26.99 17.06
N SER A 175 -6.56 26.11 18.04
CA SER A 175 -7.59 25.18 18.50
C SER A 175 -8.18 25.57 19.85
N VAL A 176 -9.51 25.43 20.00
CA VAL A 176 -10.17 25.53 21.33
C VAL A 176 -10.04 24.25 22.17
N ARG A 177 -9.61 23.14 21.58
CA ARG A 177 -9.61 21.79 22.20
C ARG A 177 -8.21 21.19 22.33
N ALA A 178 -7.34 21.38 21.34
CA ALA A 178 -6.02 20.77 21.33
C ALA A 178 -5.13 21.36 22.43
N THR A 179 -4.50 20.49 23.22
CA THR A 179 -3.54 20.90 24.26
C THR A 179 -2.09 20.82 23.78
N ALA A 180 -1.86 20.21 22.62
CA ALA A 180 -0.58 20.07 21.95
C ALA A 180 -0.80 19.79 20.45
N ASN A 181 0.24 19.91 19.63
CA ASN A 181 0.13 19.78 18.17
C ASN A 181 -0.01 18.31 17.72
N SER A 182 0.55 17.35 18.47
CA SER A 182 0.41 15.93 18.16
C SER A 182 -0.92 15.39 18.68
N LEU A 183 -1.71 14.78 17.78
CA LEU A 183 -3.05 14.27 18.09
C LEU A 183 -3.24 12.80 17.71
N VAL A 184 -4.19 12.16 18.38
CA VAL A 184 -4.83 10.91 17.94
C VAL A 184 -6.35 11.05 18.00
N ALA A 185 -7.04 10.69 16.91
CA ALA A 185 -8.50 10.70 16.83
C ALA A 185 -9.04 9.26 16.80
N LYS A 186 -10.05 8.96 17.61
CA LYS A 186 -10.82 7.71 17.58
C LYS A 186 -12.18 7.97 16.95
N ILE A 187 -12.46 7.30 15.84
CA ILE A 187 -13.66 7.48 15.02
C ILE A 187 -14.35 6.12 14.85
N GLU A 188 -15.65 6.06 15.13
CA GLU A 188 -16.44 4.84 14.92
C GLU A 188 -16.63 4.56 13.42
N VAL A 189 -16.58 3.29 13.03
CA VAL A 189 -16.88 2.82 11.69
C VAL A 189 -17.87 1.66 11.77
N SER A 190 -18.96 1.77 11.00
CA SER A 190 -19.96 0.72 10.88
C SER A 190 -20.37 0.54 9.42
N GLY A 191 -20.42 -0.71 8.95
CA GLY A 191 -20.80 -1.04 7.57
C GLY A 191 -19.96 -0.35 6.48
N GLY A 192 -18.67 -0.11 6.75
CA GLY A 192 -17.78 0.62 5.85
C GLY A 192 -17.96 2.15 5.85
N ARG A 193 -18.68 2.71 6.83
CA ARG A 193 -18.89 4.16 6.92
C ARG A 193 -18.43 4.72 8.25
N MET A 194 -17.70 5.82 8.20
CA MET A 194 -17.28 6.57 9.39
C MET A 194 -18.48 7.31 10.01
N ASN A 195 -18.56 7.30 11.33
CA ASN A 195 -19.47 8.12 12.12
C ASN A 195 -18.68 9.26 12.78
N THR A 196 -18.90 10.48 12.31
CA THR A 196 -18.20 11.69 12.77
C THR A 196 -18.94 12.44 13.89
N SER A 197 -20.04 11.91 14.41
CA SER A 197 -20.88 12.62 15.38
C SER A 197 -20.28 12.69 16.80
N ASN A 198 -19.35 11.79 17.14
CA ASN A 198 -18.75 11.71 18.49
C ASN A 198 -17.28 11.26 18.38
N ILE A 199 -16.40 12.16 17.93
CA ILE A 199 -14.97 11.83 17.81
C ILE A 199 -14.27 12.10 19.13
N THR A 200 -13.52 11.10 19.60
CA THR A 200 -12.67 11.23 20.77
C THR A 200 -11.27 11.61 20.33
N TYR A 201 -10.65 12.57 21.00
CA TYR A 201 -9.30 13.04 20.69
C TYR A 201 -8.40 12.91 21.92
N GLY A 202 -7.20 12.40 21.71
CA GLY A 202 -6.07 12.50 22.64
C GLY A 202 -5.01 13.44 22.05
N PHE A 203 -4.26 14.11 22.92
CA PHE A 203 -3.19 15.02 22.56
C PHE A 203 -1.95 14.71 23.41
N GLN A 204 -0.77 14.83 22.80
CA GLN A 204 0.51 14.62 23.46
C GLN A 204 1.55 15.63 22.99
N GLU A 205 2.62 15.78 23.77
CA GLU A 205 3.78 16.57 23.40
C GLU A 205 4.47 16.04 22.13
N GLY A 206 5.18 16.94 21.46
CA GLY A 206 5.81 16.74 20.15
C GLY A 206 5.06 17.47 19.03
N PHE A 207 5.77 17.73 17.94
CA PHE A 207 5.27 18.58 16.85
C PHE A 207 4.19 17.91 16.01
N ASN A 208 4.24 16.59 15.85
CA ASN A 208 3.31 15.84 15.02
C ASN A 208 3.31 14.35 15.40
N ALA A 209 2.14 13.70 15.44
CA ALA A 209 2.08 12.26 15.68
C ALA A 209 2.52 11.50 14.41
N THR A 210 3.45 10.56 14.57
CA THR A 210 4.11 9.87 13.45
C THR A 210 3.55 8.49 13.15
N ASP A 211 3.09 7.76 14.16
CA ASP A 211 2.49 6.44 13.99
C ASP A 211 1.51 6.08 15.11
N VAL A 212 0.59 5.15 14.81
CA VAL A 212 -0.39 4.62 15.77
C VAL A 212 -0.52 3.11 15.62
N ARG A 213 -0.56 2.42 16.76
CA ARG A 213 -0.88 0.99 16.84
C ARG A 213 -1.92 0.75 17.93
N VAL A 214 -2.75 -0.24 17.72
CA VAL A 214 -3.78 -0.66 18.67
C VAL A 214 -3.61 -2.13 18.94
N PHE A 215 -3.55 -2.49 20.21
CA PHE A 215 -3.52 -3.87 20.65
C PHE A 215 -4.07 -3.95 22.07
N ASP A 216 -4.68 -5.10 22.39
CA ASP A 216 -5.36 -5.31 23.67
C ASP A 216 -6.37 -4.19 23.98
N ASN A 217 -6.18 -3.50 25.11
CA ASN A 217 -7.03 -2.38 25.53
C ASN A 217 -6.30 -1.02 25.46
N ILE A 218 -5.20 -0.92 24.69
CA ILE A 218 -4.41 0.31 24.59
C ILE A 218 -4.23 0.78 23.14
N VAL A 219 -4.03 2.08 23.01
CA VAL A 219 -3.62 2.75 21.77
C VAL A 219 -2.24 3.34 22.01
N VAL A 220 -1.25 2.95 21.22
CA VAL A 220 0.12 3.47 21.30
C VAL A 220 0.35 4.45 20.18
N VAL A 221 0.79 5.65 20.53
CA VAL A 221 1.02 6.75 19.57
C VAL A 221 2.43 7.30 19.78
N THR A 222 3.15 7.49 18.68
CA THR A 222 4.47 8.12 18.68
C THR A 222 4.38 9.54 18.11
N SER A 223 5.19 10.47 18.61
CA SER A 223 5.38 11.79 18.02
C SER A 223 6.84 12.08 17.67
N GLY A 224 7.04 12.84 16.59
CA GLY A 224 8.37 13.26 16.13
C GLY A 224 8.84 14.56 16.77
N GLN A 225 10.16 14.79 16.74
CA GLN A 225 10.89 15.94 17.32
C GLN A 225 10.53 16.32 18.76
N ASP A 226 11.43 16.09 19.72
CA ASP A 226 11.19 16.21 21.17
C ASP A 226 9.91 15.46 21.58
N GLY A 227 9.73 14.30 20.95
CA GLY A 227 8.47 13.56 20.94
C GLY A 227 8.32 12.55 22.07
N PHE A 228 7.15 11.93 22.10
CA PHE A 228 6.74 10.99 23.13
C PHE A 228 6.18 9.72 22.51
N VAL A 229 6.43 8.59 23.18
CA VAL A 229 5.54 7.43 23.06
C VAL A 229 4.50 7.59 24.16
N VAL A 230 3.23 7.57 23.78
CA VAL A 230 2.12 7.63 24.74
C VAL A 230 1.23 6.41 24.53
N THR A 231 0.83 5.79 25.64
CA THR A 231 -0.22 4.77 25.65
C THR A 231 -1.50 5.39 26.19
N TYR A 232 -2.60 5.18 25.48
CA TYR A 232 -3.92 5.65 25.86
C TYR A 232 -4.85 4.47 26.15
N ASP A 233 -5.81 4.66 27.05
CA ASP A 233 -6.92 3.71 27.21
C ASP A 233 -7.78 3.72 25.95
N LYS A 234 -8.05 2.53 25.40
CA LYS A 234 -8.80 2.40 24.16
C LYS A 234 -10.24 2.91 24.27
N ASN A 235 -10.83 2.95 25.47
CA ASN A 235 -12.23 3.34 25.65
C ASN A 235 -12.41 4.85 25.45
N ASP A 236 -11.59 5.67 26.10
CA ASP A 236 -11.79 7.12 26.21
C ASP A 236 -10.59 7.97 25.77
N LEU A 237 -9.49 7.35 25.32
CA LEU A 237 -8.22 8.00 25.00
C LEU A 237 -7.63 8.82 26.17
N SER A 238 -7.85 8.40 27.42
CA SER A 238 -7.08 8.92 28.56
C SER A 238 -5.65 8.38 28.56
N VAL A 239 -4.68 9.22 28.93
CA VAL A 239 -3.26 8.81 29.00
C VAL A 239 -3.05 7.81 30.12
N LEU A 240 -2.41 6.69 29.80
CA LEU A 240 -2.01 5.64 30.75
C LEU A 240 -0.53 5.76 31.14
N ASN A 241 0.35 5.83 30.16
CA ASN A 241 1.80 5.99 30.33
C ASN A 241 2.37 6.84 29.20
N GLU A 242 3.45 7.57 29.49
CA GLU A 242 4.22 8.33 28.51
C GLU A 242 5.73 8.20 28.75
N ALA A 243 6.51 8.28 27.68
CA ALA A 243 7.97 8.30 27.73
C ALA A 243 8.54 9.23 26.65
N ALA A 244 9.50 10.07 27.02
CA ALA A 244 10.12 11.04 26.12
C ALA A 244 11.24 10.40 25.27
N TYR A 245 11.30 10.83 24.02
CA TYR A 245 12.28 10.44 23.01
C TYR A 245 12.70 11.65 22.19
N ALA A 246 13.79 11.53 21.42
CA ALA A 246 14.26 12.67 20.63
C ALA A 246 13.44 12.84 19.36
N ASP A 247 13.18 11.75 18.63
CA ASP A 247 12.53 11.86 17.32
C ASP A 247 11.94 10.53 16.81
N LEU A 248 10.74 10.17 17.27
CA LEU A 248 10.12 8.88 16.94
C LEU A 248 9.51 8.88 15.53
N ARG A 249 9.77 7.81 14.78
CA ARG A 249 9.31 7.65 13.40
C ARG A 249 8.21 6.61 13.22
N SER A 250 8.23 5.54 14.01
CA SER A 250 7.21 4.48 13.93
C SER A 250 7.19 3.57 15.15
N VAL A 251 6.12 2.78 15.25
CA VAL A 251 5.94 1.75 16.27
C VAL A 251 5.49 0.43 15.65
N ALA A 252 6.00 -0.69 16.17
CA ALA A 252 5.52 -2.04 15.85
C ALA A 252 5.29 -2.85 17.13
N TYR A 253 4.48 -3.91 17.00
CA TYR A 253 4.13 -4.81 18.08
C TYR A 253 4.09 -6.24 17.55
N ASN A 254 4.71 -7.18 18.27
CA ASN A 254 4.75 -8.60 17.88
C ASN A 254 3.87 -9.51 18.75
N GLY A 255 3.02 -8.94 19.61
CA GLY A 255 2.23 -9.71 20.59
C GLY A 255 2.89 -9.87 21.96
N LEU A 256 4.14 -9.41 22.13
CA LEU A 256 4.87 -9.53 23.39
C LEU A 256 5.46 -8.19 23.86
N GLU A 257 5.97 -7.37 22.95
CA GLU A 257 6.61 -6.11 23.30
C GLU A 257 6.49 -5.06 22.19
N ILE A 258 6.61 -3.81 22.61
CA ILE A 258 6.53 -2.64 21.74
C ILE A 258 7.93 -2.34 21.22
N ALA A 259 8.09 -2.17 19.92
CA ALA A 259 9.32 -1.66 19.30
C ALA A 259 9.05 -0.27 18.72
N VAL A 260 9.88 0.71 19.07
CA VAL A 260 9.80 2.07 18.51
C VAL A 260 11.09 2.42 17.81
N LEU A 261 10.99 3.10 16.67
CA LEU A 261 12.14 3.65 15.94
C LEU A 261 12.29 5.12 16.30
N ASP A 262 13.44 5.48 16.87
CA ASP A 262 13.89 6.85 17.12
C ASP A 262 15.03 7.17 16.16
N ALA A 263 14.90 8.24 15.37
CA ALA A 263 15.90 8.62 14.37
C ALA A 263 17.27 9.00 14.98
N SER A 264 17.34 9.29 16.29
CA SER A 264 18.59 9.61 16.99
C SER A 264 19.34 8.39 17.51
N GLN A 265 18.70 7.21 17.60
CA GLN A 265 19.28 6.02 18.23
C GLN A 265 19.11 4.73 17.43
N GLY A 266 17.99 4.54 16.73
CA GLY A 266 17.57 3.26 16.18
C GLY A 266 16.36 2.70 16.91
N VAL A 267 16.36 1.40 17.20
CA VAL A 267 15.17 0.73 17.75
C VAL A 267 15.27 0.60 19.27
N SER A 268 14.20 0.95 19.99
CA SER A 268 14.03 0.64 21.41
C SER A 268 12.85 -0.31 21.64
N PHE A 269 13.07 -1.33 22.47
CA PHE A 269 12.04 -2.31 22.84
C PHE A 269 11.55 -2.03 24.24
N LEU A 270 10.25 -1.82 24.39
CA LEU A 270 9.62 -1.33 25.60
C LEU A 270 8.69 -2.38 26.20
N ASP A 271 8.54 -2.36 27.52
CA ASP A 271 7.46 -3.06 28.21
C ASP A 271 6.15 -2.26 28.19
N GLU A 272 5.10 -2.80 28.83
CA GLU A 272 3.78 -2.19 28.95
C GLU A 272 3.77 -0.84 29.68
N ASN A 273 4.78 -0.56 30.51
CA ASN A 273 4.96 0.70 31.22
C ASN A 273 5.90 1.65 30.47
N LEU A 274 6.15 1.37 29.18
CA LEU A 274 7.07 2.10 28.32
C LEU A 274 8.53 2.15 28.83
N THR A 275 8.91 1.23 29.71
CA THR A 275 10.30 1.13 30.17
C THR A 275 11.14 0.41 29.12
N ASN A 276 12.27 1.01 28.75
CA ASN A 276 13.20 0.43 27.80
C ASN A 276 13.85 -0.84 28.38
N LYS A 277 13.64 -1.97 27.71
CA LYS A 277 14.24 -3.27 28.05
C LYS A 277 15.58 -3.48 27.35
N ARG A 278 15.67 -3.02 26.11
CA ARG A 278 16.87 -3.08 25.26
C ARG A 278 16.72 -2.15 24.06
N SER A 279 17.85 -1.83 23.43
CA SER A 279 17.90 -1.07 22.19
C SER A 279 18.86 -1.69 21.19
N ILE A 280 18.62 -1.39 19.91
CA ILE A 280 19.51 -1.65 18.79
C ILE A 280 19.97 -0.28 18.30
N ALA A 281 21.25 0.01 18.49
CA ALA A 281 21.86 1.23 17.96
C ALA A 281 22.00 1.10 16.43
N ILE A 282 21.34 1.99 15.69
CA ILE A 282 21.39 2.01 14.22
C ILE A 282 21.99 3.33 13.78
N ASP A 283 23.18 3.26 13.16
CA ASP A 283 23.85 4.40 12.56
C ASP A 283 23.42 4.53 11.09
N SER A 284 22.28 5.17 10.86
CA SER A 284 21.74 5.44 9.52
C SER A 284 21.16 6.84 9.42
N ASP A 285 21.14 7.36 8.19
CA ASP A 285 20.47 8.62 7.90
C ASP A 285 18.97 8.38 7.71
N PHE A 286 18.22 8.61 8.78
CA PHE A 286 16.76 8.53 8.74
C PHE A 286 16.11 9.75 8.07
N GLY A 287 16.87 10.77 7.69
CA GLY A 287 16.39 12.00 7.07
C GLY A 287 15.63 12.92 8.03
N ILE A 288 15.67 14.22 7.78
CA ILE A 288 14.88 15.21 8.54
C ILE A 288 13.41 15.04 8.17
N ASP A 289 12.54 14.85 9.17
CA ASP A 289 11.08 14.75 9.05
C ASP A 289 10.55 13.69 8.06
N ALA A 290 11.42 12.78 7.62
CA ALA A 290 11.08 11.72 6.69
C ALA A 290 10.44 10.51 7.40
N LYS A 291 9.36 9.99 6.84
CA LYS A 291 8.74 8.76 7.36
C LYS A 291 9.69 7.57 7.26
N ARG A 292 9.83 6.79 8.34
CA ARG A 292 10.59 5.54 8.40
C ARG A 292 9.80 4.53 9.21
N THR A 293 9.48 3.39 8.61
CA THR A 293 8.76 2.32 9.30
C THR A 293 9.68 1.18 9.71
N LEU A 294 9.21 0.40 10.68
CA LEU A 294 9.79 -0.87 11.08
C LEU A 294 8.69 -1.94 11.13
N ASP A 295 9.05 -3.19 10.94
CA ASP A 295 8.12 -4.31 11.06
C ASP A 295 8.85 -5.59 11.50
N PHE A 296 8.11 -6.52 12.11
CA PHE A 296 8.65 -7.79 12.57
C PHE A 296 8.61 -8.85 11.45
N SER A 297 9.67 -9.66 11.35
CA SER A 297 9.74 -10.83 10.49
C SER A 297 10.19 -12.07 11.28
N GLY A 298 9.25 -12.68 11.98
CA GLY A 298 9.55 -13.73 12.97
C GLY A 298 10.41 -13.16 14.11
N ASP A 299 11.57 -13.76 14.35
CA ASP A 299 12.51 -13.33 15.41
C ASP A 299 13.33 -12.07 15.03
N ASN A 300 13.15 -11.55 13.82
CA ASN A 300 13.88 -10.40 13.31
C ASN A 300 13.01 -9.16 13.28
N ILE A 301 13.66 -8.00 13.27
CA ILE A 301 13.04 -6.70 13.01
C ILE A 301 13.68 -6.09 11.77
N VAL A 302 12.84 -5.60 10.87
CA VAL A 302 13.23 -4.96 9.61
C VAL A 302 12.99 -3.47 9.77
N VAL A 303 14.00 -2.66 9.42
CA VAL A 303 13.97 -1.20 9.63
C VAL A 303 14.23 -0.51 8.29
N ALA A 304 13.36 0.42 7.91
CA ALA A 304 13.59 1.30 6.77
C ALA A 304 14.75 2.28 7.10
N GLU A 305 15.87 2.16 6.40
CA GLU A 305 17.11 2.89 6.66
C GLU A 305 17.46 3.87 5.53
N GLY A 306 16.44 4.45 4.88
CA GLY A 306 16.60 5.51 3.89
C GLY A 306 17.41 5.03 2.68
N SER A 307 18.51 5.71 2.35
CA SER A 307 19.34 5.41 1.18
C SER A 307 20.08 4.07 1.26
N LYS A 308 20.15 3.45 2.45
CA LYS A 308 20.76 2.11 2.63
C LYS A 308 19.82 0.96 2.29
N GLY A 309 18.54 1.22 2.03
CA GLY A 309 17.52 0.17 1.90
C GLY A 309 16.89 -0.16 3.24
N ALA A 310 16.71 -1.46 3.53
CA ALA A 310 16.23 -1.91 4.84
C ALA A 310 17.28 -2.73 5.59
N GLY A 311 17.51 -2.42 6.86
CA GLY A 311 18.35 -3.24 7.73
C GLY A 311 17.53 -4.33 8.42
N VAL A 312 18.08 -5.54 8.48
CA VAL A 312 17.49 -6.68 9.18
C VAL A 312 18.33 -7.01 10.41
N TYR A 313 17.69 -7.02 11.58
CA TYR A 313 18.34 -7.25 12.86
C TYR A 313 17.63 -8.38 13.61
N ASN A 314 18.38 -9.19 14.35
CA ASN A 314 17.75 -10.09 15.31
C ASN A 314 17.13 -9.27 16.45
N ALA A 315 15.83 -9.41 16.66
CA ALA A 315 15.12 -8.57 17.61
C ALA A 315 15.59 -8.81 19.05
N THR A 316 16.03 -10.02 19.40
CA THR A 316 16.44 -10.38 20.77
C THR A 316 17.88 -9.98 21.07
N SER A 317 18.83 -10.37 20.22
CA SER A 317 20.26 -10.11 20.45
C SER A 317 20.70 -8.71 19.99
N GLY A 318 19.90 -8.05 19.15
CA GLY A 318 20.23 -6.79 18.50
C GLY A 318 21.30 -6.90 17.42
N SER A 319 21.66 -8.12 17.02
CA SER A 319 22.70 -8.35 16.01
C SER A 319 22.18 -7.98 14.62
N PHE A 320 22.94 -7.16 13.88
CA PHE A 320 22.73 -6.93 12.45
C PHE A 320 22.94 -8.24 11.67
N LEU A 321 22.02 -8.53 10.74
CA LEU A 321 22.06 -9.73 9.90
C LEU A 321 22.44 -9.37 8.47
N GLU A 322 21.66 -8.50 7.83
CA GLU A 322 21.87 -8.09 6.44
C GLU A 322 21.19 -6.75 6.11
N PHE A 323 21.60 -6.16 4.99
CA PHE A 323 20.86 -5.09 4.32
C PHE A 323 20.11 -5.67 3.13
N LEU A 324 18.84 -5.31 3.00
CA LEU A 324 18.06 -5.50 1.78
C LEU A 324 18.28 -4.26 0.89
N PRO A 325 18.93 -4.40 -0.26
CA PRO A 325 19.26 -3.26 -1.11
C PRO A 325 18.01 -2.70 -1.79
N ILE A 326 18.03 -1.42 -2.12
CA ILE A 326 16.99 -0.81 -2.96
C ILE A 326 17.12 -1.36 -4.38
N LEU A 327 16.12 -2.15 -4.79
CA LEU A 327 15.97 -2.54 -6.18
C LEU A 327 15.35 -1.36 -6.95
N THR A 328 15.88 -1.05 -8.12
CA THR A 328 15.41 0.08 -8.95
C THR A 328 14.85 -0.42 -10.28
N ASN A 329 13.77 0.22 -10.72
CA ASN A 329 13.27 0.05 -12.08
C ASN A 329 14.05 1.00 -13.03
N PRO A 330 14.60 0.53 -14.16
CA PRO A 330 15.27 1.38 -15.14
C PRO A 330 14.41 2.52 -15.72
N GLU A 331 13.08 2.44 -15.63
CA GLU A 331 12.17 3.51 -16.07
C GLU A 331 11.95 4.61 -15.01
N ASN A 332 12.45 4.42 -13.79
CA ASN A 332 12.29 5.38 -12.69
C ASN A 332 13.62 5.94 -12.15
N ALA A 333 13.61 7.27 -12.06
CA ALA A 333 14.25 8.13 -11.07
C ALA A 333 15.65 8.72 -11.33
N GLU A 334 15.68 10.05 -11.14
CA GLU A 334 16.84 10.81 -10.70
C GLU A 334 17.34 10.31 -9.34
N GLN A 335 18.67 10.32 -9.15
CA GLN A 335 19.37 9.58 -8.09
C GLN A 335 19.04 10.02 -6.63
N GLY A 336 18.42 11.19 -6.43
CA GLY A 336 18.23 11.80 -5.09
C GLY A 336 17.02 11.31 -4.29
N ASP A 337 16.01 10.74 -4.94
CA ASP A 337 14.73 10.36 -4.30
C ASP A 337 14.56 8.83 -4.11
N ILE A 338 15.66 8.09 -4.24
CA ILE A 338 15.71 6.63 -4.10
C ILE A 338 16.07 6.28 -2.65
N VAL A 339 15.05 6.24 -1.79
CA VAL A 339 15.19 5.96 -0.36
C VAL A 339 14.06 5.04 0.12
N THR A 340 14.36 4.09 1.00
CA THR A 340 13.33 3.26 1.65
C THR A 340 12.65 4.05 2.76
N ASN A 341 11.38 4.40 2.52
CA ASN A 341 10.52 5.12 3.46
C ASN A 341 9.72 4.18 4.35
N GLY A 342 9.41 2.98 3.86
CA GLY A 342 8.65 2.01 4.62
C GLY A 342 8.90 0.57 4.21
N VAL A 343 8.73 -0.31 5.17
CA VAL A 343 8.76 -1.77 5.05
C VAL A 343 7.45 -2.37 5.56
N ALA A 344 7.04 -3.48 4.97
CA ALA A 344 5.92 -4.30 5.44
C ALA A 344 6.22 -5.78 5.25
N VAL A 345 5.85 -6.61 6.22
CA VAL A 345 6.03 -8.06 6.20
C VAL A 345 4.66 -8.74 6.18
N ASN A 346 4.48 -9.69 5.27
CA ASN A 346 3.27 -10.52 5.16
C ASN A 346 3.66 -11.96 4.86
N GLU A 347 3.74 -12.77 5.92
CA GLU A 347 4.28 -14.14 5.88
C GLU A 347 5.73 -14.09 5.37
N ASP A 348 6.02 -14.80 4.28
CA ASP A 348 7.35 -14.84 3.68
C ASP A 348 7.61 -13.66 2.72
N VAL A 349 6.60 -12.80 2.46
CA VAL A 349 6.76 -11.62 1.59
C VAL A 349 7.24 -10.42 2.40
N LEU A 350 8.30 -9.78 1.93
CA LEU A 350 8.81 -8.50 2.46
C LEU A 350 8.76 -7.45 1.35
N LEU A 351 8.14 -6.32 1.67
CA LEU A 351 7.96 -5.21 0.74
C LEU A 351 8.70 -3.98 1.23
N MET A 352 9.30 -3.24 0.30
CA MET A 352 9.94 -1.95 0.61
C MET A 352 9.42 -0.86 -0.33
N ALA A 353 8.89 0.20 0.27
CA ALA A 353 8.45 1.42 -0.38
C ALA A 353 9.67 2.35 -0.55
N ASN A 354 10.25 2.35 -1.76
CA ASN A 354 11.56 2.96 -2.03
C ASN A 354 11.48 4.35 -2.67
N GLY A 355 10.41 5.09 -2.39
CA GLY A 355 10.18 6.39 -2.99
C GLY A 355 10.20 6.28 -4.52
N ALA A 356 11.09 7.04 -5.15
CA ALA A 356 11.26 7.03 -6.60
C ALA A 356 11.79 5.67 -7.14
N GLY A 357 12.38 4.83 -6.30
CA GLY A 357 12.77 3.45 -6.64
C GLY A 357 11.59 2.50 -6.88
N GLY A 358 10.38 2.88 -6.46
CA GLY A 358 9.16 2.08 -6.61
C GLY A 358 8.94 1.11 -5.44
N LEU A 359 8.11 0.08 -5.66
CA LEU A 359 7.80 -0.95 -4.67
C LEU A 359 8.61 -2.21 -4.96
N SER A 360 9.61 -2.51 -4.13
CA SER A 360 10.37 -3.76 -4.26
C SER A 360 9.75 -4.88 -3.44
N LEU A 361 9.80 -6.09 -3.97
CA LEU A 361 9.37 -7.33 -3.35
C LEU A 361 10.59 -8.22 -3.11
N SER A 362 10.68 -8.76 -1.91
CA SER A 362 11.62 -9.80 -1.51
C SER A 362 10.85 -10.96 -0.87
N GLU A 363 11.44 -12.14 -0.89
CA GLU A 363 10.87 -13.35 -0.29
C GLU A 363 11.86 -13.92 0.74
N LYS A 364 11.33 -14.35 1.89
CA LYS A 364 12.08 -15.07 2.90
C LYS A 364 12.14 -16.55 2.53
N LEU A 365 13.33 -17.04 2.23
CA LEU A 365 13.58 -18.44 1.95
C LEU A 365 14.47 -19.00 3.06
N ASN A 366 13.88 -19.76 3.99
CA ASN A 366 14.55 -20.25 5.19
C ASN A 366 15.14 -19.11 6.04
N ASN A 367 16.47 -18.97 6.06
CA ASN A 367 17.21 -18.00 6.88
C ASN A 367 17.77 -16.81 6.07
N THR A 368 17.45 -16.72 4.78
CA THR A 368 17.91 -15.63 3.91
C THR A 368 16.72 -14.93 3.26
N THR A 369 16.80 -13.63 3.10
CA THR A 369 15.84 -12.87 2.30
C THR A 369 16.40 -12.64 0.90
N GLU A 370 15.68 -13.10 -0.12
CA GLU A 370 16.08 -12.95 -1.52
C GLU A 370 15.24 -11.88 -2.21
N GLY A 371 15.90 -10.93 -2.89
CA GLY A 371 15.22 -9.92 -3.69
C GLY A 371 14.57 -10.55 -4.93
N VAL A 372 13.26 -10.35 -5.09
CA VAL A 372 12.51 -10.84 -6.27
C VAL A 372 12.55 -9.79 -7.37
N GLY A 373 12.27 -8.52 -7.06
CA GLY A 373 12.32 -7.43 -8.03
C GLY A 373 11.47 -6.22 -7.65
N VAL A 374 11.25 -5.32 -8.61
CA VAL A 374 10.39 -4.13 -8.48
C VAL A 374 9.06 -4.36 -9.18
N ILE A 375 7.95 -4.22 -8.46
CA ILE A 375 6.60 -4.38 -9.02
C ILE A 375 6.32 -3.25 -10.01
N GLU A 376 5.71 -3.56 -11.16
CA GLU A 376 5.39 -2.62 -12.26
C GLU A 376 4.30 -1.58 -11.89
N LEU A 377 4.64 -0.69 -10.95
CA LEU A 377 3.82 0.44 -10.53
C LEU A 377 4.38 1.75 -11.10
N THR A 378 3.52 2.76 -11.16
CA THR A 378 3.87 4.13 -11.54
C THR A 378 3.89 5.03 -10.32
N GLY A 379 4.79 6.00 -10.30
CA GLY A 379 4.88 7.00 -9.23
C GLY A 379 5.82 6.61 -8.11
N SER A 380 6.04 7.56 -7.19
CA SER A 380 6.90 7.37 -6.02
C SER A 380 6.14 6.67 -4.91
N ILE A 381 6.64 5.52 -4.44
CA ILE A 381 5.99 4.70 -3.42
C ILE A 381 6.56 5.05 -2.04
N ASN A 382 5.76 5.72 -1.21
CA ASN A 382 6.21 6.28 0.07
C ASN A 382 5.77 5.49 1.30
N TYR A 383 4.79 4.60 1.15
CA TYR A 383 4.34 3.71 2.21
C TYR A 383 3.77 2.43 1.62
N VAL A 384 3.87 1.32 2.36
CA VAL A 384 3.30 0.03 1.99
C VAL A 384 2.70 -0.65 3.22
N ALA A 385 1.56 -1.32 3.03
CA ALA A 385 1.05 -2.31 3.97
C ALA A 385 0.64 -3.57 3.19
N SER A 386 0.65 -4.72 3.88
CA SER A 386 0.16 -5.97 3.30
C SER A 386 -0.46 -6.86 4.36
N LYS A 387 -1.60 -7.48 4.04
CA LYS A 387 -2.32 -8.43 4.90
C LYS A 387 -3.06 -9.41 4.02
N GLY A 388 -2.98 -10.70 4.36
CA GLY A 388 -3.61 -11.76 3.58
C GLY A 388 -3.15 -11.71 2.12
N ASP A 389 -4.10 -11.63 1.19
CA ASP A 389 -3.83 -11.67 -0.24
C ASP A 389 -3.63 -10.28 -0.90
N TYR A 390 -3.53 -9.21 -0.10
CA TYR A 390 -3.46 -7.85 -0.64
C TYR A 390 -2.19 -7.12 -0.23
N ILE A 391 -1.69 -6.31 -1.16
CA ILE A 391 -0.67 -5.29 -0.95
C ILE A 391 -1.30 -3.96 -1.30
N PHE A 392 -0.93 -2.95 -0.52
CA PHE A 392 -1.40 -1.61 -0.71
C PHE A 392 -0.25 -0.63 -0.63
N ALA A 393 -0.12 0.21 -1.64
CA ALA A 393 1.02 1.09 -1.80
C ALA A 393 0.57 2.54 -1.97
N ALA A 394 1.08 3.43 -1.12
CA ALA A 394 0.85 4.85 -1.23
C ALA A 394 1.81 5.45 -2.25
N SER A 395 1.27 5.90 -3.38
CA SER A 395 2.02 6.39 -4.55
C SER A 395 2.00 7.92 -4.68
N GLY A 396 2.06 8.64 -3.55
CA GLY A 396 2.04 10.10 -3.51
C GLY A 396 0.85 10.68 -4.27
N LYS A 397 1.12 11.52 -5.30
CA LYS A 397 0.10 12.17 -6.15
C LYS A 397 -0.68 11.22 -7.06
N SER A 398 -0.13 10.05 -7.38
CA SER A 398 -0.86 9.01 -8.12
C SER A 398 -1.87 8.26 -7.23
N GLY A 399 -2.00 8.69 -5.98
CA GLY A 399 -2.90 8.09 -5.02
C GLY A 399 -2.42 6.73 -4.58
N PHE A 400 -3.37 5.84 -4.40
CA PHE A 400 -3.16 4.60 -3.68
C PHE A 400 -3.39 3.39 -4.58
N GLN A 401 -2.48 2.42 -4.55
CA GLN A 401 -2.50 1.26 -5.42
C GLN A 401 -3.00 0.04 -4.64
N ILE A 402 -4.02 -0.64 -5.16
CA ILE A 402 -4.55 -1.89 -4.59
C ILE A 402 -4.03 -3.06 -5.42
N ILE A 403 -3.25 -3.94 -4.82
CA ILE A 403 -2.59 -5.05 -5.50
C ILE A 403 -3.03 -6.35 -4.85
N LYS A 404 -3.29 -7.36 -5.66
CA LYS A 404 -3.61 -8.72 -5.20
C LYS A 404 -2.43 -9.63 -5.50
N LEU A 405 -2.04 -10.42 -4.51
CA LEU A 405 -0.98 -11.43 -4.62
C LEU A 405 -1.46 -12.67 -5.39
N ASN A 406 -2.78 -12.89 -5.40
CA ASN A 406 -3.46 -14.05 -5.97
C ASN A 406 -2.94 -15.37 -5.39
N ARG A 407 -2.72 -15.41 -4.07
CA ARG A 407 -2.39 -16.63 -3.34
C ARG A 407 -3.57 -17.61 -3.46
N PRO A 408 -3.33 -18.88 -3.81
CA PRO A 408 -4.37 -19.89 -3.84
C PRO A 408 -4.89 -20.12 -2.41
N SER A 409 -6.18 -20.42 -2.26
CA SER A 409 -6.72 -20.81 -0.97
C SER A 409 -6.07 -22.12 -0.48
N THR A 410 -6.03 -22.31 0.84
CA THR A 410 -5.49 -23.54 1.45
C THR A 410 -6.18 -24.80 0.92
N SER A 411 -7.50 -24.72 0.69
CA SER A 411 -8.27 -25.82 0.10
C SER A 411 -7.86 -26.10 -1.36
N LEU A 412 -7.63 -25.06 -2.16
CA LEU A 412 -7.17 -25.24 -3.54
C LEU A 412 -5.76 -25.85 -3.57
N ALA A 413 -4.85 -25.33 -2.74
CA ALA A 413 -3.50 -25.85 -2.62
C ALA A 413 -3.48 -27.35 -2.24
N ALA A 414 -4.38 -27.76 -1.33
CA ALA A 414 -4.54 -29.16 -0.96
C ALA A 414 -5.09 -30.02 -2.11
N ARG A 415 -6.09 -29.54 -2.85
CA ARG A 415 -6.62 -30.28 -4.02
C ARG A 415 -5.59 -30.47 -5.12
N CYS A 416 -4.71 -29.49 -5.30
CA CYS A 416 -3.68 -29.54 -6.32
C CYS A 416 -2.44 -30.35 -5.91
N SER A 417 -2.33 -30.85 -4.67
CA SER A 417 -1.06 -31.31 -4.08
C SER A 417 -0.35 -32.43 -4.84
N ASP A 418 -1.12 -33.30 -5.50
CA ASP A 418 -0.63 -34.50 -6.19
C ASP A 418 -0.03 -34.19 -7.56
N LEU A 419 -0.21 -32.96 -8.06
CA LEU A 419 0.37 -32.52 -9.31
C LEU A 419 1.83 -32.05 -9.13
N GLN A 420 2.60 -32.12 -10.22
CA GLN A 420 3.96 -31.61 -10.25
C GLN A 420 3.95 -30.07 -10.18
N SER A 421 4.82 -29.49 -9.34
CA SER A 421 4.99 -28.03 -9.31
C SER A 421 5.61 -27.53 -10.62
N TYR A 422 5.05 -26.46 -11.19
CA TYR A 422 5.62 -25.86 -12.39
C TYR A 422 6.94 -25.13 -12.09
N SER A 423 7.98 -25.40 -12.88
CA SER A 423 9.28 -24.72 -12.81
C SER A 423 9.87 -24.45 -14.20
N GLY A 424 9.01 -24.39 -15.22
CA GLY A 424 9.40 -24.23 -16.62
C GLY A 424 9.52 -22.76 -17.05
N SER A 425 9.48 -22.54 -18.37
CA SER A 425 9.60 -21.20 -18.96
C SER A 425 8.38 -20.31 -18.69
N ALA A 426 8.59 -18.99 -18.68
CA ALA A 426 7.54 -17.97 -18.72
C ALA A 426 6.73 -18.00 -20.03
N ASN A 427 7.24 -18.65 -21.09
CA ASN A 427 6.50 -18.93 -22.32
C ASN A 427 6.16 -20.42 -22.38
N LEU A 428 5.03 -20.81 -21.79
CA LEU A 428 4.59 -22.20 -21.73
C LEU A 428 4.09 -22.63 -23.11
N ASN A 429 4.74 -23.65 -23.70
CA ASN A 429 4.32 -24.28 -24.93
C ASN A 429 4.03 -25.76 -24.68
N VAL A 430 2.83 -26.21 -25.06
CA VAL A 430 2.39 -27.61 -24.99
C VAL A 430 2.17 -28.07 -26.42
N ASN A 431 2.94 -29.04 -26.89
CA ASN A 431 2.87 -29.50 -28.28
C ASN A 431 1.75 -30.51 -28.48
N ASN A 432 1.39 -30.76 -29.73
CA ASN A 432 0.44 -31.81 -30.05
C ASN A 432 0.98 -33.18 -29.59
N GLY A 433 0.16 -33.93 -28.86
CA GLY A 433 0.50 -35.22 -28.26
C GLY A 433 1.06 -35.10 -26.83
N ASP A 434 1.38 -33.90 -26.36
CA ASP A 434 1.76 -33.67 -24.97
C ASP A 434 0.53 -33.77 -24.06
N ASP A 435 0.72 -34.33 -22.87
CA ASP A 435 -0.28 -34.42 -21.80
C ASP A 435 0.38 -33.99 -20.49
N LEU A 436 0.15 -32.74 -20.10
CA LEU A 436 0.88 -32.08 -19.01
C LEU A 436 -0.09 -31.56 -17.95
N ALA A 437 0.25 -31.78 -16.68
CA ALA A 437 -0.53 -31.28 -15.55
C ALA A 437 0.39 -30.70 -14.49
N TYR A 438 0.12 -29.46 -14.08
CA TYR A 438 0.95 -28.74 -13.13
C TYR A 438 0.14 -28.05 -12.04
N ARG A 439 0.78 -27.92 -10.87
CA ARG A 439 0.35 -27.00 -9.82
C ARG A 439 1.27 -25.80 -9.68
N GLY A 440 0.77 -24.72 -9.10
CA GLY A 440 1.60 -23.60 -8.66
C GLY A 440 0.93 -22.24 -8.69
N SER A 441 1.76 -21.23 -8.44
CA SER A 441 1.37 -19.81 -8.49
C SER A 441 2.40 -19.06 -9.33
N LYS A 442 2.14 -18.90 -10.63
CA LYS A 442 3.16 -18.43 -11.59
C LYS A 442 2.68 -17.30 -12.47
N ARG A 443 3.59 -16.38 -12.77
CA ARG A 443 3.44 -15.38 -13.84
C ARG A 443 4.06 -15.89 -15.14
N PHE A 444 3.28 -15.84 -16.21
CA PHE A 444 3.68 -16.17 -17.57
C PHE A 444 3.71 -14.93 -18.45
N ASN A 445 4.61 -14.94 -19.43
CA ASN A 445 4.54 -14.07 -20.58
C ASN A 445 3.44 -14.58 -21.53
N SER A 446 3.48 -15.85 -21.90
CA SER A 446 2.51 -16.46 -22.81
C SER A 446 2.25 -17.94 -22.51
N VAL A 447 1.07 -18.41 -22.93
CA VAL A 447 0.65 -19.81 -22.84
C VAL A 447 0.10 -20.25 -24.19
N ASN A 448 0.71 -21.28 -24.78
CA ASN A 448 0.31 -21.85 -26.06
C ASN A 448 0.05 -23.37 -25.90
N VAL A 449 -1.17 -23.81 -26.22
CA VAL A 449 -1.63 -25.18 -25.93
C VAL A 449 -2.07 -25.90 -27.19
N GLY A 450 -1.26 -26.84 -27.69
CA GLY A 450 -1.59 -27.72 -28.81
C GLY A 450 -1.86 -29.18 -28.44
N GLY A 451 -1.54 -29.59 -27.20
CA GLY A 451 -1.89 -30.89 -26.61
C GLY A 451 -2.90 -30.71 -25.47
N ASN A 452 -2.73 -31.48 -24.39
CA ASN A 452 -3.52 -31.37 -23.17
C ASN A 452 -2.72 -30.68 -22.07
N LEU A 453 -3.33 -29.69 -21.43
CA LEU A 453 -2.74 -28.96 -20.31
C LEU A 453 -3.75 -28.83 -19.17
N LEU A 454 -3.37 -29.24 -17.96
CA LEU A 454 -4.05 -28.88 -16.72
C LEU A 454 -3.18 -27.94 -15.88
N LEU A 455 -3.71 -26.78 -15.51
CA LEU A 455 -3.10 -25.85 -14.57
C LEU A 455 -3.96 -25.69 -13.31
N CYS A 456 -3.50 -26.24 -12.18
CA CYS A 456 -4.17 -26.17 -10.88
C CYS A 456 -3.48 -25.18 -9.95
N GLY A 457 -4.09 -24.03 -9.66
CA GLY A 457 -3.49 -23.00 -8.81
C GLY A 457 -3.83 -21.59 -9.28
N SER A 458 -2.84 -20.69 -9.29
CA SER A 458 -3.04 -19.27 -9.61
C SER A 458 -2.08 -18.81 -10.68
N TRP A 459 -2.60 -18.18 -11.72
CA TRP A 459 -1.84 -17.93 -12.94
C TRP A 459 -2.13 -16.53 -13.47
N THR A 460 -1.08 -15.79 -13.79
CA THR A 460 -1.20 -14.56 -14.58
C THR A 460 -0.50 -14.73 -15.92
N VAL A 461 -1.06 -14.13 -16.97
CA VAL A 461 -0.47 -14.15 -18.31
C VAL A 461 -0.44 -12.73 -18.86
N LYS A 462 0.77 -12.19 -19.06
CA LYS A 462 0.98 -10.81 -19.48
C LYS A 462 0.63 -10.55 -20.95
N ASP A 463 0.91 -11.51 -21.84
CA ASP A 463 0.75 -11.32 -23.28
C ASP A 463 -0.37 -12.14 -23.92
N HIS A 464 -0.34 -13.46 -23.98
CA HIS A 464 -1.46 -14.15 -24.66
C HIS A 464 -1.63 -15.58 -24.21
N VAL A 465 -2.88 -16.03 -24.32
CA VAL A 465 -3.25 -17.44 -24.17
C VAL A 465 -3.86 -17.89 -25.49
N ASN A 466 -3.26 -18.90 -26.11
CA ASN A 466 -3.73 -19.46 -27.38
C ASN A 466 -3.84 -20.97 -27.28
N ILE A 467 -5.06 -21.49 -27.38
CA ILE A 467 -5.34 -22.93 -27.43
C ILE A 467 -5.49 -23.27 -28.91
N ASN A 468 -4.51 -23.99 -29.46
CA ASN A 468 -4.46 -24.39 -30.87
C ASN A 468 -5.56 -25.38 -31.21
N ALA A 469 -5.75 -25.64 -32.51
CA ALA A 469 -6.80 -26.53 -32.98
C ALA A 469 -6.74 -27.91 -32.30
N ASN A 470 -7.89 -28.36 -31.78
CA ASN A 470 -8.06 -29.59 -31.01
C ASN A 470 -7.26 -29.70 -29.70
N GLY A 471 -6.65 -28.60 -29.23
CA GLY A 471 -5.99 -28.57 -27.93
C GLY A 471 -6.99 -28.54 -26.78
N LEU A 472 -6.59 -29.04 -25.62
CA LEU A 472 -7.36 -29.01 -24.38
C LEU A 472 -6.58 -28.22 -23.33
N PHE A 473 -7.16 -27.14 -22.82
CA PHE A 473 -6.65 -26.43 -21.65
C PHE A 473 -7.68 -26.46 -20.53
N GLU A 474 -7.28 -27.02 -19.40
CA GLU A 474 -8.05 -27.10 -18.16
C GLU A 474 -7.40 -26.24 -17.08
N MET A 475 -8.22 -25.49 -16.34
CA MET A 475 -7.76 -24.76 -15.16
C MET A 475 -8.62 -25.07 -13.94
N ASN A 476 -7.98 -25.27 -12.79
CA ASN A 476 -8.62 -25.27 -11.47
C ASN A 476 -7.98 -24.17 -10.62
N GLY A 477 -8.73 -23.13 -10.28
CA GLY A 477 -8.24 -21.98 -9.53
C GLY A 477 -8.41 -20.66 -10.28
N THR A 478 -7.35 -19.84 -10.36
CA THR A 478 -7.41 -18.48 -10.91
C THR A 478 -6.53 -18.34 -12.15
N LEU A 479 -7.06 -17.72 -13.21
CA LEU A 479 -6.31 -17.28 -14.39
C LEU A 479 -6.68 -15.83 -14.73
N VAL A 480 -5.68 -14.94 -14.76
CA VAL A 480 -5.85 -13.54 -15.17
C VAL A 480 -4.99 -13.23 -16.38
N VAL A 481 -5.59 -12.69 -17.43
CA VAL A 481 -4.91 -12.43 -18.72
C VAL A 481 -4.97 -10.96 -19.10
N GLY A 482 -3.79 -10.36 -19.27
CA GLY A 482 -3.62 -8.98 -19.71
C GLY A 482 -4.01 -7.93 -18.66
N ARG A 483 -4.11 -6.68 -19.11
CA ARG A 483 -4.47 -5.51 -18.29
C ARG A 483 -5.19 -4.46 -19.12
N ASN A 484 -5.95 -3.58 -18.49
CA ASN A 484 -6.85 -2.63 -19.17
C ASN A 484 -6.13 -1.72 -20.19
N ASN A 485 -4.94 -1.20 -19.86
CA ASN A 485 -4.15 -0.36 -20.77
C ASN A 485 -3.20 -1.15 -21.71
N ARG A 486 -3.19 -2.47 -21.62
CA ARG A 486 -2.45 -3.40 -22.49
C ARG A 486 -3.30 -4.66 -22.63
N GLN A 487 -4.46 -4.51 -23.26
CA GLN A 487 -5.44 -5.58 -23.40
C GLN A 487 -4.85 -6.74 -24.18
N ARG A 488 -5.25 -7.96 -23.81
CA ARG A 488 -4.78 -9.21 -24.39
C ARG A 488 -5.92 -10.20 -24.51
N ASN A 489 -5.90 -10.92 -25.62
CA ASN A 489 -6.97 -11.83 -25.97
C ASN A 489 -6.64 -13.26 -25.53
N VAL A 490 -7.69 -14.02 -25.23
CA VAL A 490 -7.64 -15.47 -25.14
C VAL A 490 -8.29 -16.03 -26.39
N THR A 491 -7.58 -16.90 -27.11
CA THR A 491 -8.09 -17.50 -28.34
C THR A 491 -8.23 -19.01 -28.18
N VAL A 492 -9.44 -19.52 -28.40
CA VAL A 492 -9.78 -20.94 -28.43
C VAL A 492 -10.03 -21.31 -29.90
N ASN A 493 -9.07 -22.01 -30.50
CA ASN A 493 -9.10 -22.31 -31.94
C ASN A 493 -10.05 -23.47 -32.28
N SER A 494 -10.11 -23.81 -33.57
CA SER A 494 -11.09 -24.76 -34.08
C SER A 494 -11.01 -26.13 -33.40
N GLY A 495 -12.15 -26.62 -32.90
CA GLY A 495 -12.25 -27.89 -32.18
C GLY A 495 -11.54 -27.92 -30.81
N ALA A 496 -10.94 -26.81 -30.36
CA ALA A 496 -10.23 -26.75 -29.09
C ALA A 496 -11.20 -26.58 -27.91
N THR A 497 -10.76 -26.97 -26.72
CA THR A 497 -11.57 -26.87 -25.49
C THR A 497 -10.83 -26.10 -24.40
N LEU A 498 -11.52 -25.12 -23.80
CA LEU A 498 -11.12 -24.46 -22.55
C LEU A 498 -12.08 -24.90 -21.43
N ARG A 499 -11.58 -25.63 -20.44
CA ARG A 499 -12.35 -26.07 -19.27
C ARG A 499 -11.94 -25.29 -18.03
N ILE A 500 -12.90 -24.75 -17.30
CA ILE A 500 -12.68 -23.81 -16.21
C ILE A 500 -13.39 -24.29 -14.95
N GLU A 501 -12.64 -24.48 -13.88
CA GLU A 501 -13.14 -24.61 -12.51
C GLU A 501 -12.52 -23.48 -11.68
N GLY A 502 -13.26 -22.40 -11.45
CA GLY A 502 -12.78 -21.23 -10.68
C GLY A 502 -12.88 -19.90 -11.41
N ASN A 503 -11.91 -19.01 -11.22
CA ASN A 503 -11.98 -17.60 -11.62
C ASN A 503 -11.15 -17.33 -12.89
N LEU A 504 -11.82 -17.03 -13.99
CA LEU A 504 -11.19 -16.54 -15.22
C LEU A 504 -11.43 -15.03 -15.36
N THR A 505 -10.35 -14.25 -15.48
CA THR A 505 -10.43 -12.82 -15.80
C THR A 505 -9.64 -12.53 -17.07
N ILE A 506 -10.29 -11.91 -18.06
CA ILE A 506 -9.67 -11.53 -19.33
C ILE A 506 -9.87 -10.03 -19.54
N TYR A 507 -8.78 -9.29 -19.65
CA TYR A 507 -8.82 -7.84 -19.85
C TYR A 507 -9.04 -7.43 -21.32
N GLY A 508 -8.76 -8.31 -22.28
CA GLY A 508 -9.12 -8.16 -23.69
C GLY A 508 -10.32 -9.03 -24.10
N ASP A 509 -10.30 -9.51 -25.34
CA ASP A 509 -11.39 -10.32 -25.90
C ASP A 509 -11.19 -11.82 -25.64
N LEU A 510 -12.30 -12.54 -25.48
CA LEU A 510 -12.36 -13.99 -25.58
C LEU A 510 -12.84 -14.37 -26.98
N ILE A 511 -12.01 -15.08 -27.75
CA ILE A 511 -12.29 -15.45 -29.14
C ILE A 511 -12.50 -16.96 -29.23
N LEU A 512 -13.70 -17.38 -29.65
CA LEU A 512 -14.09 -18.78 -29.83
C LEU A 512 -14.32 -19.05 -31.33
N ASN A 513 -13.38 -19.78 -31.95
CA ASN A 513 -13.41 -20.13 -33.36
C ASN A 513 -14.28 -21.38 -33.64
N ASP A 514 -14.38 -21.79 -34.91
CA ASP A 514 -15.27 -22.89 -35.36
C ASP A 514 -15.12 -24.19 -34.58
N GLY A 515 -16.20 -24.62 -33.91
CA GLY A 515 -16.23 -25.82 -33.09
C GLY A 515 -15.45 -25.72 -31.77
N ALA A 516 -15.00 -24.53 -31.37
CA ALA A 516 -14.40 -24.30 -30.06
C ALA A 516 -15.42 -24.55 -28.94
N THR A 517 -14.95 -25.09 -27.82
CA THR A 517 -15.77 -25.33 -26.63
C THR A 517 -15.19 -24.60 -25.43
N ILE A 518 -16.05 -23.94 -24.67
CA ILE A 518 -15.75 -23.53 -23.29
C ILE A 518 -16.70 -24.26 -22.35
N GLU A 519 -16.14 -24.85 -21.30
CA GLU A 519 -16.86 -25.68 -20.33
C GLU A 519 -16.57 -25.17 -18.92
N PHE A 520 -17.60 -24.71 -18.22
CA PHE A 520 -17.53 -24.34 -16.82
C PHE A 520 -17.91 -25.52 -15.93
N ILE A 521 -17.04 -25.82 -14.97
CA ILE A 521 -17.19 -26.91 -14.02
C ILE A 521 -17.55 -26.34 -12.64
N GLY A 522 -18.50 -27.00 -11.97
CA GLY A 522 -19.07 -26.54 -10.70
C GLY A 522 -20.07 -25.40 -10.90
N ASP A 523 -20.61 -24.89 -9.78
CA ASP A 523 -21.60 -23.80 -9.79
C ASP A 523 -20.99 -22.43 -9.41
N ASP A 524 -19.75 -22.41 -8.93
CA ASP A 524 -19.07 -21.21 -8.39
C ASP A 524 -18.03 -20.61 -9.35
N SER A 525 -17.93 -21.11 -10.58
CA SER A 525 -17.00 -20.57 -11.57
C SER A 525 -17.40 -19.16 -11.98
N ILE A 526 -16.42 -18.27 -12.14
CA ILE A 526 -16.63 -16.86 -12.51
C ILE A 526 -15.88 -16.56 -13.82
N ALA A 527 -16.57 -15.93 -14.76
CA ALA A 527 -15.99 -15.38 -15.96
C ALA A 527 -16.10 -13.86 -15.96
N ALA A 528 -14.97 -13.17 -15.81
CA ALA A 528 -14.87 -11.71 -15.82
C ALA A 528 -14.17 -11.25 -17.11
N ILE A 529 -14.95 -11.07 -18.18
CA ILE A 529 -14.46 -10.63 -19.50
C ILE A 529 -14.66 -9.12 -19.65
N ARG A 530 -13.58 -8.34 -19.65
CA ARG A 530 -13.66 -6.87 -19.83
C ARG A 530 -13.91 -6.48 -21.28
N GLY A 531 -13.27 -7.17 -22.23
CA GLY A 531 -13.48 -6.97 -23.67
C GLY A 531 -14.79 -7.59 -24.16
N ASN A 532 -14.74 -8.23 -25.32
CA ASN A 532 -15.88 -8.88 -25.96
C ASN A 532 -15.72 -10.40 -25.96
N VAL A 533 -16.84 -11.12 -25.97
CA VAL A 533 -16.88 -12.54 -26.31
C VAL A 533 -17.25 -12.65 -27.80
N VAL A 534 -16.28 -13.04 -28.63
CA VAL A 534 -16.46 -13.21 -30.08
C VAL A 534 -16.63 -14.70 -30.37
N LYS A 535 -17.86 -15.11 -30.67
CA LYS A 535 -18.23 -16.52 -30.85
C LYS A 535 -18.58 -16.83 -32.31
N SER A 536 -17.97 -17.86 -32.89
CA SER A 536 -18.42 -18.40 -34.18
C SER A 536 -19.76 -19.14 -34.05
N GLU A 537 -20.45 -19.38 -35.18
CA GLU A 537 -21.76 -20.04 -35.17
C GLU A 537 -21.74 -21.45 -34.56
N THR A 538 -20.60 -22.13 -34.63
CA THR A 538 -20.44 -23.52 -34.18
C THR A 538 -19.77 -23.66 -32.82
N ALA A 539 -19.36 -22.55 -32.19
CA ALA A 539 -18.73 -22.58 -30.88
C ALA A 539 -19.75 -22.77 -29.75
N ILE A 540 -19.36 -23.54 -28.73
CA ILE A 540 -20.23 -24.02 -27.66
C ILE A 540 -19.74 -23.46 -26.32
N VAL A 541 -20.67 -22.94 -25.51
CA VAL A 541 -20.47 -22.52 -24.13
C VAL A 541 -21.38 -23.40 -23.26
N THR A 542 -20.83 -24.09 -22.26
CA THR A 542 -21.59 -25.01 -21.40
C THR A 542 -21.19 -24.87 -19.93
N GLY A 543 -22.05 -25.34 -19.03
CA GLY A 543 -21.86 -25.28 -17.58
C GLY A 543 -22.57 -24.10 -16.92
N ASN A 544 -22.64 -24.12 -15.59
CA ASN A 544 -23.12 -23.02 -14.78
C ASN A 544 -21.93 -22.12 -14.40
N PHE A 545 -22.11 -20.81 -14.48
CA PHE A 545 -21.09 -19.84 -14.07
C PHE A 545 -21.70 -18.47 -13.82
N ASN A 546 -20.97 -17.64 -13.09
CA ASN A 546 -21.25 -16.21 -12.97
C ASN A 546 -20.58 -15.45 -14.11
N ASP A 547 -21.38 -14.96 -15.06
CA ASP A 547 -20.93 -14.01 -16.09
C ASP A 547 -20.85 -12.61 -15.49
N TYR A 548 -19.71 -12.27 -14.93
CA TYR A 548 -19.56 -11.11 -14.06
C TYR A 548 -19.84 -9.77 -14.78
N TYR A 549 -19.62 -9.68 -16.09
CA TYR A 549 -19.82 -8.47 -16.89
C TYR A 549 -20.89 -8.61 -17.97
N ASP A 550 -21.74 -9.65 -17.90
CA ASP A 550 -22.83 -9.92 -18.85
C ASP A 550 -22.36 -9.91 -20.32
N LYS A 551 -21.34 -10.73 -20.65
CA LYS A 551 -20.71 -10.78 -21.98
C LYS A 551 -21.08 -12.00 -22.82
N PHE A 552 -21.64 -13.07 -22.25
CA PHE A 552 -21.88 -14.36 -22.93
C PHE A 552 -23.25 -14.50 -23.60
#